data_AF-A0A0A0J0Y6-F1
#
_entry.id   AF-A0A0A0J0Y6-F1
#
_cell.length_a   1.000
_cell.length_b   1.000
_cell.length_c   1.000
_cell.angle_alpha   90.00
_cell.angle_beta   90.00
_cell.angle_gamma   90.00
#
_symmetry.space_group_name_H-M   'P 1'
#
loop_
_entity.id
_entity.type
_entity.pdbx_description
1 polymer ?
#
loop_
_entity_poly.entity_id
_entity_poly.type
_entity_poly.pdbx_seq_one_letter_code
_entity_poly.pdbx_strand_id
1 'polypeptide(L)'
;MTTRASRILAGGALVAALALAGCAGSDGGGGDSGAQGDSSSSQSENTDSGADGGEAADNGGKAAGIDLKNPPKAIATLTVPGVPKGDTTDTLIELVKFEERGKLLMAVFRVTPHGTKEKTNLLVVNWKPVLLDPVNLKLYESVNELTSAWSTDLVMNEPNYVMAGFAIPENTDTIDVGVSREGLRMEGVKLP
;
A
#
# COMPACT_ATOMS: atom_id res chain seq x y z
N MET A 1 -35.79 57.88 6.58
CA MET A 1 -35.73 58.11 8.04
C MET A 1 -37.01 57.55 8.66
N THR A 2 -37.02 56.29 9.08
CA THR A 2 -37.94 55.74 10.09
C THR A 2 -37.44 54.37 10.54
N THR A 3 -36.88 54.38 11.74
CA THR A 3 -36.40 53.26 12.56
C THR A 3 -37.58 52.58 13.28
N ARG A 4 -37.60 51.24 13.42
CA ARG A 4 -38.01 50.43 14.60
C ARG A 4 -37.50 48.98 14.37
N ALA A 5 -36.53 48.40 15.07
CA ALA A 5 -36.32 48.13 16.51
C ALA A 5 -37.13 46.94 17.08
N SER A 6 -36.42 45.79 17.18
CA SER A 6 -36.25 44.93 18.38
C SER A 6 -37.26 43.83 18.75
N ARG A 7 -36.74 42.59 18.94
CA ARG A 7 -36.61 41.77 20.20
C ARG A 7 -36.67 40.25 19.87
N ILE A 8 -35.57 39.49 19.96
CA ILE A 8 -35.07 38.61 21.07
C ILE A 8 -35.99 37.42 21.43
N LEU A 9 -35.44 36.19 21.39
CA LEU A 9 -35.60 35.03 22.32
C LEU A 9 -34.86 33.82 21.67
N ALA A 10 -33.64 33.43 22.06
CA ALA A 10 -33.22 32.67 23.24
C ALA A 10 -33.71 31.19 23.30
N GLY A 11 -32.75 30.25 23.32
CA GLY A 11 -32.84 29.01 24.09
C GLY A 11 -32.91 27.69 23.31
N GLY A 12 -31.95 26.78 23.58
CA GLY A 12 -32.13 25.35 23.27
C GLY A 12 -30.84 24.57 23.01
N ALA A 13 -30.00 24.39 24.04
CA ALA A 13 -28.98 23.33 24.04
C ALA A 13 -29.65 21.99 24.41
N LEU A 14 -29.45 20.94 23.61
CA LEU A 14 -29.77 19.57 24.01
C LEU A 14 -28.51 18.71 23.94
N VAL A 15 -27.94 18.44 25.12
CA VAL A 15 -26.89 17.44 25.35
C VAL A 15 -27.59 16.08 25.47
N ALA A 16 -27.34 15.18 24.53
CA ALA A 16 -27.71 13.77 24.66
C ALA A 16 -26.48 12.97 25.05
N ALA A 17 -26.38 12.64 26.33
CA ALA A 17 -25.44 11.67 26.87
C ALA A 17 -26.19 10.68 27.75
N LEU A 18 -25.71 9.43 27.75
CA LEU A 18 -25.99 8.30 28.64
C LEU A 18 -27.09 7.32 28.17
N ALA A 19 -26.67 6.12 27.72
CA ALA A 19 -26.69 4.92 28.58
C ALA A 19 -26.25 3.66 27.79
N LEU A 20 -25.03 3.17 28.02
CA LEU A 20 -24.74 1.72 27.90
C LEU A 20 -24.49 1.19 29.31
N ALA A 21 -25.51 0.54 29.86
CA ALA A 21 -25.45 -0.20 31.11
C ALA A 21 -25.88 -1.65 30.87
N GLY A 22 -25.13 -2.59 31.48
CA GLY A 22 -25.43 -4.03 31.58
C GLY A 22 -24.54 -4.87 30.64
N CYS A 23 -23.44 -5.51 31.03
CA CYS A 23 -23.08 -6.29 32.24
C CYS A 23 -23.74 -7.70 32.31
N ALA A 24 -22.93 -8.68 31.92
CA ALA A 24 -22.76 -10.09 32.33
C ALA A 24 -23.71 -10.81 33.32
N GLY A 25 -23.86 -12.12 33.10
CA GLY A 25 -24.06 -13.17 34.13
C GLY A 25 -25.16 -14.19 33.80
N SER A 26 -24.81 -15.46 33.46
CA SER A 26 -25.03 -16.74 34.20
C SER A 26 -26.50 -17.10 34.52
N ASP A 27 -27.05 -18.31 34.46
CA ASP A 27 -26.61 -19.72 34.38
C ASP A 27 -27.85 -20.56 34.06
N GLY A 28 -27.72 -21.78 33.51
CA GLY A 28 -28.84 -22.69 33.33
C GLY A 28 -28.48 -24.03 32.69
N GLY A 29 -28.12 -25.01 33.54
CA GLY A 29 -27.55 -26.30 33.15
C GLY A 29 -28.50 -27.33 32.53
N GLY A 30 -27.89 -28.39 32.00
CA GLY A 30 -28.53 -29.59 31.49
C GLY A 30 -27.48 -30.49 30.83
N GLY A 31 -26.92 -31.45 31.59
CA GLY A 31 -25.94 -32.39 31.07
C GLY A 31 -26.58 -33.49 30.23
N ASP A 32 -25.84 -34.02 29.26
CA ASP A 32 -25.73 -35.46 29.06
C ASP A 32 -24.39 -35.80 28.38
N SER A 33 -23.85 -36.95 28.76
CA SER A 33 -22.54 -37.46 28.34
C SER A 33 -22.70 -38.27 27.06
N GLY A 34 -21.88 -38.02 26.04
CA GLY A 34 -21.90 -38.89 24.87
C GLY A 34 -20.93 -38.54 23.75
N ALA A 35 -19.97 -39.44 23.55
CA ALA A 35 -19.27 -39.74 22.30
C ALA A 35 -18.36 -38.66 21.67
N GLN A 36 -17.08 -38.87 21.94
CA GLN A 36 -15.91 -38.55 21.13
C GLN A 36 -16.17 -38.80 19.63
N GLY A 37 -16.19 -37.73 18.84
CA GLY A 37 -16.34 -37.73 17.40
C GLY A 37 -15.44 -36.67 16.79
N ASP A 38 -14.41 -37.15 16.09
CA ASP A 38 -13.34 -36.43 15.42
C ASP A 38 -13.87 -35.25 14.57
N SER A 39 -13.62 -34.03 15.01
CA SER A 39 -13.98 -32.83 14.26
C SER A 39 -12.84 -32.50 13.30
N SER A 40 -12.99 -33.05 12.10
CA SER A 40 -12.28 -32.69 10.88
C SER A 40 -12.09 -31.17 10.80
N SER A 41 -10.86 -30.72 11.04
CA SER A 41 -10.44 -29.35 10.76
C SER A 41 -10.39 -29.20 9.24
N SER A 42 -11.35 -28.47 8.68
CA SER A 42 -11.29 -27.92 7.35
C SER A 42 -10.12 -26.94 7.26
N GLN A 43 -8.94 -27.50 6.98
CA GLN A 43 -7.81 -26.80 6.39
C GLN A 43 -8.31 -26.20 5.08
N SER A 44 -8.75 -24.94 5.13
CA SER A 44 -8.89 -24.16 3.90
C SER A 44 -7.49 -24.02 3.33
N GLU A 45 -7.32 -24.67 2.19
CA GLU A 45 -6.18 -24.60 1.30
C GLU A 45 -5.89 -23.12 1.04
N ASN A 46 -4.89 -22.60 1.76
CA ASN A 46 -4.25 -21.36 1.42
C ASN A 46 -3.64 -21.63 0.04
N THR A 47 -4.29 -21.12 -1.01
CA THR A 47 -3.78 -21.20 -2.37
C THR A 47 -2.56 -20.30 -2.38
N ASP A 48 -1.43 -20.93 -2.06
CA ASP A 48 -0.08 -20.49 -2.32
C ASP A 48 0.03 -20.28 -3.83
N SER A 49 -0.35 -19.10 -4.29
CA SER A 49 0.15 -18.57 -5.55
C SER A 49 1.63 -18.25 -5.32
N GLY A 50 2.42 -19.33 -5.35
CA GLY A 50 3.86 -19.33 -5.19
C GLY A 50 4.47 -18.28 -6.10
N ALA A 51 5.01 -17.24 -5.48
CA ALA A 51 6.18 -16.59 -6.01
C ALA A 51 7.30 -17.62 -5.86
N ASP A 52 7.52 -18.38 -6.94
CA ASP A 52 8.59 -19.34 -7.07
C ASP A 52 9.90 -18.67 -6.64
N GLY A 53 10.53 -19.22 -5.60
CA GLY A 53 11.86 -18.79 -5.18
C GLY A 53 12.84 -19.21 -6.27
N GLY A 54 13.21 -18.28 -7.15
CA GLY A 54 14.21 -18.50 -8.18
C GLY A 54 15.35 -17.51 -8.05
N GLU A 55 16.56 -18.04 -7.85
CA GLU A 55 17.92 -17.50 -8.14
C GLU A 55 18.18 -15.97 -8.06
N ALA A 56 19.41 -15.60 -7.69
CA ALA A 56 19.91 -14.22 -7.79
C ALA A 56 19.81 -13.58 -9.21
N ALA A 57 19.33 -14.33 -10.21
CA ALA A 57 18.99 -13.87 -11.56
C ALA A 57 17.55 -13.32 -11.71
N ASP A 58 16.68 -13.46 -10.72
CA ASP A 58 15.28 -13.02 -10.80
C ASP A 58 15.06 -11.69 -10.07
N ASN A 59 15.60 -10.61 -10.64
CA ASN A 59 15.39 -9.25 -10.16
C ASN A 59 13.95 -8.74 -10.43
N GLY A 60 12.96 -9.63 -10.60
CA GLY A 60 11.56 -9.29 -10.93
C GLY A 60 11.34 -8.69 -12.32
N GLY A 61 12.40 -8.40 -13.10
CA GLY A 61 12.29 -7.69 -14.37
C GLY A 61 11.47 -8.45 -15.42
N LYS A 62 11.66 -9.77 -15.50
CA LYS A 62 10.91 -10.63 -16.43
C LYS A 62 9.41 -10.67 -16.07
N ALA A 63 9.07 -10.79 -14.78
CA ALA A 63 7.69 -10.73 -14.31
C ALA A 63 7.03 -9.37 -14.60
N ALA A 64 7.81 -8.28 -14.56
CA ALA A 64 7.37 -6.94 -14.92
C ALA A 64 7.34 -6.65 -16.43
N GLY A 65 7.72 -7.62 -17.28
CA GLY A 65 7.79 -7.47 -18.73
C GLY A 65 8.87 -6.48 -19.18
N ILE A 66 9.99 -6.42 -18.45
CA ILE A 66 11.14 -5.55 -18.75
C ILE A 66 12.20 -6.32 -19.53
N ASP A 67 12.65 -5.75 -20.65
CA ASP A 67 13.86 -6.20 -21.33
C ASP A 67 15.09 -5.74 -20.54
N LEU A 68 15.71 -6.66 -19.79
CA LEU A 68 16.90 -6.38 -18.98
C LEU A 68 18.14 -6.00 -19.80
N LYS A 69 18.18 -6.32 -21.11
CA LYS A 69 19.29 -5.94 -21.98
C LYS A 69 19.18 -4.49 -22.47
N ASN A 70 17.96 -3.97 -22.51
CA ASN A 70 17.67 -2.60 -22.89
C ASN A 70 16.54 -2.04 -22.00
N PRO A 71 16.82 -1.83 -20.71
CA PRO A 71 15.78 -1.45 -19.78
C PRO A 71 15.23 -0.06 -20.13
N PRO A 72 13.90 0.15 -20.06
CA PRO A 72 13.30 1.46 -20.30
C PRO A 72 13.84 2.51 -19.32
N LYS A 73 13.86 3.76 -19.79
CA LYS A 73 14.25 4.91 -18.98
C LYS A 73 13.19 5.17 -17.90
N ALA A 74 13.65 5.71 -16.76
CA ALA A 74 12.75 6.17 -15.72
C ALA A 74 11.87 7.34 -16.22
N ILE A 75 10.59 7.28 -15.91
CA ILE A 75 9.62 8.38 -16.08
C ILE A 75 9.84 9.42 -14.97
N ALA A 76 10.06 8.94 -13.75
CA ALA A 76 10.33 9.76 -12.58
C ALA A 76 11.24 9.01 -11.61
N THR A 77 11.92 9.76 -10.75
CA THR A 77 12.92 9.23 -9.82
C THR A 77 12.75 9.83 -8.44
N LEU A 78 13.03 9.03 -7.42
CA LEU A 78 13.00 9.41 -6.02
C LEU A 78 14.15 8.72 -5.28
N THR A 79 14.89 9.46 -4.45
CA THR A 79 15.86 8.86 -3.51
C THR A 79 15.30 8.92 -2.10
N VAL A 80 15.12 7.76 -1.48
CA VAL A 80 14.70 7.65 -0.08
C VAL A 80 15.95 7.49 0.79
N PRO A 81 16.20 8.38 1.76
CA PRO A 81 17.34 8.23 2.66
C PRO A 81 17.16 7.00 3.55
N GLY A 82 18.26 6.30 3.83
CA GLY A 82 18.30 5.21 4.79
C GLY A 82 18.03 5.67 6.21
N VAL A 83 17.68 4.73 7.08
CA VAL A 83 17.51 5.01 8.51
C VAL A 83 18.87 5.11 9.20
N PRO A 84 19.03 6.00 10.19
CA PRO A 84 20.28 6.08 10.96
C PRO A 84 20.64 4.72 11.57
N LYS A 85 21.91 4.31 11.41
CA LYS A 85 22.45 3.00 11.85
C LYS A 85 21.85 1.77 11.14
N GLY A 86 21.09 1.97 10.06
CA GLY A 86 20.71 0.90 9.15
C GLY A 86 21.85 0.52 8.20
N ASP A 87 21.71 -0.63 7.54
CA ASP A 87 22.70 -1.12 6.56
C ASP A 87 22.50 -0.53 5.16
N THR A 88 21.35 0.12 4.93
CA THR A 88 21.02 0.85 3.71
C THR A 88 21.33 2.33 3.92
N THR A 89 22.16 2.92 3.06
CA THR A 89 22.47 4.36 3.09
C THR A 89 21.35 5.19 2.48
N ASP A 90 20.81 4.71 1.37
CA ASP A 90 19.72 5.31 0.62
C ASP A 90 19.14 4.26 -0.34
N THR A 91 17.99 4.56 -0.93
CA THR A 91 17.36 3.72 -1.95
C THR A 91 16.89 4.59 -3.09
N LEU A 92 17.46 4.37 -4.27
CA LEU A 92 16.99 4.96 -5.51
C LEU A 92 15.76 4.18 -6.00
N ILE A 93 14.67 4.90 -6.22
CA ILE A 93 13.40 4.38 -6.70
C ILE A 93 13.07 5.11 -7.99
N GLU A 94 12.83 4.36 -9.04
CA GLU A 94 12.55 4.89 -10.35
C GLU A 94 11.23 4.31 -10.83
N LEU A 95 10.25 5.16 -11.13
CA LEU A 95 9.06 4.73 -11.84
C LEU A 95 9.44 4.51 -13.31
N VAL A 96 9.25 3.30 -13.79
CA VAL A 96 9.72 2.88 -15.11
C VAL A 96 8.59 2.94 -16.14
N LYS A 97 7.41 2.44 -15.79
CA LYS A 97 6.22 2.50 -16.65
C LYS A 97 4.94 2.43 -15.83
N PHE A 98 3.89 2.96 -16.43
CA PHE A 98 2.53 2.54 -16.14
C PHE A 98 2.03 1.60 -17.23
N GLU A 99 1.18 0.66 -16.86
CA GLU A 99 0.53 -0.27 -17.78
C GLU A 99 -0.94 -0.40 -17.39
N GLU A 100 -1.84 -0.01 -18.30
CA GLU A 100 -3.27 -0.16 -18.09
C GLU A 100 -3.72 -1.60 -18.35
N ARG A 101 -4.54 -2.12 -17.44
CA ARG A 101 -5.16 -3.45 -17.52
C ARG A 101 -6.64 -3.34 -17.16
N GLY A 102 -7.45 -2.92 -18.13
CA GLY A 102 -8.87 -2.66 -17.92
C GLY A 102 -9.08 -1.46 -16.99
N LYS A 103 -9.52 -1.69 -15.75
CA LYS A 103 -9.68 -0.63 -14.72
C LYS A 103 -8.50 -0.52 -13.76
N LEU A 104 -7.46 -1.32 -13.98
CA LEU A 104 -6.26 -1.36 -13.15
C LEU A 104 -5.11 -0.60 -13.82
N LEU A 105 -4.36 0.14 -13.02
CA LEU A 105 -3.11 0.77 -13.39
C LEU A 105 -1.97 0.01 -12.70
N MET A 106 -1.11 -0.65 -13.46
CA MET A 106 0.10 -1.29 -12.94
C MET A 106 1.28 -0.33 -13.04
N ALA A 107 1.86 0.03 -11.91
CA ALA A 107 3.12 0.76 -11.85
C ALA A 107 4.27 -0.23 -11.72
N VAL A 108 5.30 -0.08 -12.56
CA VAL A 108 6.55 -0.83 -12.44
C VAL A 108 7.64 0.10 -11.94
N PHE A 109 8.30 -0.31 -10.86
CA PHE A 109 9.40 0.41 -10.25
C PHE A 109 10.70 -0.36 -10.42
N ARG A 110 11.79 0.38 -10.60
CA ARG A 110 13.15 -0.10 -10.42
C ARG A 110 13.67 0.46 -9.10
N VAL A 111 14.08 -0.43 -8.20
CA VAL A 111 14.49 -0.14 -6.83
C VAL A 111 15.94 -0.60 -6.67
N THR A 112 16.81 0.34 -6.35
CA THR A 112 18.24 0.11 -6.12
C THR A 112 18.59 0.57 -4.71
N PRO A 113 18.57 -0.34 -3.72
CA PRO A 113 19.04 -0.02 -2.38
C PRO A 113 20.57 0.03 -2.38
N HIS A 114 21.15 1.06 -1.76
CA HIS A 114 22.59 1.20 -1.60
C HIS A 114 23.00 0.87 -0.17
N GLY A 115 24.08 0.10 0.00
CA GLY A 115 24.48 -0.36 1.32
C GLY A 115 25.61 -1.38 1.31
N THR A 116 25.93 -1.91 2.49
CA THR A 116 27.07 -2.82 2.69
C THR A 116 26.70 -4.29 2.83
N LYS A 117 25.42 -4.60 3.06
CA LYS A 117 24.91 -5.98 3.08
C LYS A 117 24.72 -6.50 1.66
N GLU A 118 24.63 -7.83 1.50
CA GLU A 118 24.35 -8.47 0.21
C GLU A 118 22.89 -8.29 -0.24
N LYS A 119 21.96 -8.38 0.72
CA LYS A 119 20.51 -8.28 0.48
C LYS A 119 19.81 -7.41 1.50
N THR A 120 18.65 -6.91 1.10
CA THR A 120 17.67 -6.25 1.96
C THR A 120 16.26 -6.58 1.49
N ASN A 121 15.24 -5.87 1.96
CA ASN A 121 13.87 -5.97 1.44
C ASN A 121 13.21 -4.59 1.38
N LEU A 122 12.00 -4.55 0.83
CA LEU A 122 11.21 -3.33 0.63
C LEU A 122 10.76 -2.64 1.93
N LEU A 123 10.96 -3.23 3.12
CA LEU A 123 10.70 -2.56 4.39
C LEU A 123 11.57 -1.31 4.57
N VAL A 124 12.76 -1.26 3.96
CA VAL A 124 13.70 -0.11 4.08
C VAL A 124 13.12 1.20 3.57
N VAL A 125 12.09 1.15 2.72
CA VAL A 125 11.37 2.32 2.21
C VAL A 125 9.93 2.40 2.73
N ASN A 126 9.57 1.58 3.72
CA ASN A 126 8.20 1.40 4.22
C ASN A 126 7.20 1.18 3.08
N TRP A 127 7.52 0.22 2.19
CA TRP A 127 6.79 -0.01 0.95
C TRP A 127 5.29 -0.22 1.14
N LYS A 128 4.55 0.84 0.81
CA LYS A 128 3.09 0.93 0.75
C LYS A 128 2.73 1.95 -0.33
N PRO A 129 2.92 1.61 -1.61
CA PRO A 129 2.79 2.56 -2.70
C PRO A 129 1.40 3.20 -2.73
N VAL A 130 1.37 4.49 -3.08
CA VAL A 130 0.13 5.26 -3.22
C VAL A 130 0.21 6.16 -4.44
N LEU A 131 -0.95 6.45 -5.00
CA LEU A 131 -1.13 7.55 -5.94
C LEU A 131 -1.92 8.66 -5.26
N LEU A 132 -1.43 9.88 -5.35
CA LEU A 132 -2.13 11.07 -4.87
C LEU A 132 -2.53 11.91 -6.08
N ASP A 133 -3.83 12.14 -6.22
CA ASP A 133 -4.39 13.07 -7.19
C ASP A 133 -4.59 14.43 -6.51
N PRO A 134 -3.68 15.39 -6.75
CA PRO A 134 -3.78 16.70 -6.13
C PRO A 134 -4.92 17.55 -6.73
N VAL A 135 -5.43 17.22 -7.92
CA VAL A 135 -6.52 17.94 -8.58
C VAL A 135 -7.85 17.57 -7.93
N ASN A 136 -8.10 16.27 -7.76
CA ASN A 136 -9.34 15.76 -7.18
C ASN A 136 -9.24 15.49 -5.67
N LEU A 137 -8.08 15.77 -5.06
CA LEU A 137 -7.77 15.52 -3.64
C LEU A 137 -8.05 14.08 -3.20
N LYS A 138 -7.68 13.11 -4.05
CA LYS A 138 -7.98 11.70 -3.84
C LYS A 138 -6.70 10.88 -3.70
N LEU A 139 -6.65 10.07 -2.66
CA LEU A 139 -5.60 9.07 -2.44
C LEU A 139 -6.08 7.73 -2.99
N TYR A 140 -5.26 7.07 -3.79
CA TYR A 140 -5.47 5.71 -4.25
C TYR A 140 -4.42 4.82 -3.59
N GLU A 141 -4.90 3.87 -2.78
CA GLU A 141 -4.05 2.86 -2.16
C GLU A 141 -3.80 1.72 -3.15
N SER A 142 -2.62 1.10 -3.06
CA SER A 142 -2.29 -0.07 -3.87
C SER A 142 -3.13 -1.28 -3.47
N VAL A 143 -3.52 -2.09 -4.45
CA VAL A 143 -4.17 -3.40 -4.24
C VAL A 143 -3.09 -4.39 -3.81
N ASN A 144 -3.23 -4.97 -2.61
CA ASN A 144 -2.19 -5.81 -2.00
C ASN A 144 -1.83 -7.03 -2.86
N GLU A 145 -2.82 -7.70 -3.45
CA GLU A 145 -2.66 -8.90 -4.28
C GLU A 145 -1.93 -8.62 -5.60
N LEU A 146 -1.86 -7.35 -6.01
CA LEU A 146 -1.20 -6.90 -7.23
C LEU A 146 0.11 -6.14 -6.94
N THR A 147 0.54 -6.12 -5.68
CA THR A 147 1.67 -5.31 -5.23
C THR A 147 2.74 -6.20 -4.61
N SER A 148 3.99 -5.99 -5.00
CA SER A 148 5.13 -6.71 -4.42
C SER A 148 5.12 -6.55 -2.90
N ALA A 149 5.22 -7.67 -2.17
CA ALA A 149 5.16 -7.66 -0.72
C ALA A 149 6.37 -6.92 -0.12
N TRP A 150 6.21 -6.29 1.04
CA TRP A 150 7.32 -5.63 1.75
C TRP A 150 8.48 -6.58 2.08
N SER A 151 8.23 -7.89 2.13
CA SER A 151 9.20 -8.95 2.36
C SER A 151 9.95 -9.40 1.10
N THR A 152 9.69 -8.79 -0.06
CA THR A 152 10.40 -9.09 -1.32
C THR A 152 11.89 -8.83 -1.13
N ASP A 153 12.69 -9.87 -1.35
CA ASP A 153 14.15 -9.77 -1.31
C ASP A 153 14.65 -8.83 -2.41
N LEU A 154 15.59 -7.97 -2.03
CA LEU A 154 16.27 -7.05 -2.93
C LEU A 154 17.77 -7.33 -2.87
N VAL A 155 18.41 -7.45 -4.02
CA VAL A 155 19.87 -7.47 -4.12
C VAL A 155 20.37 -6.04 -3.87
N MET A 156 21.32 -5.90 -2.94
CA MET A 156 21.92 -4.61 -2.62
C MET A 156 22.81 -4.12 -3.76
N ASN A 157 22.81 -2.81 -4.01
CA ASN A 157 23.59 -2.12 -5.03
C ASN A 157 23.27 -2.53 -6.48
N GLU A 158 22.14 -3.21 -6.69
CA GLU A 158 21.67 -3.65 -8.00
C GLU A 158 20.20 -3.25 -8.24
N PRO A 159 19.79 -3.07 -9.50
CA PRO A 159 18.40 -2.76 -9.83
C PRO A 159 17.49 -3.99 -9.64
N ASN A 160 16.49 -3.84 -8.78
CA ASN A 160 15.41 -4.79 -8.56
C ASN A 160 14.10 -4.22 -9.10
N TYR A 161 13.28 -5.02 -9.76
CA TYR A 161 12.00 -4.61 -10.32
C TYR A 161 10.85 -5.12 -9.47
N VAL A 162 9.99 -4.19 -9.07
CA VAL A 162 8.83 -4.45 -8.21
C VAL A 162 7.61 -3.74 -8.78
N MET A 163 6.42 -4.19 -8.41
CA MET A 163 5.17 -3.71 -9.00
C MET A 163 4.19 -3.25 -7.92
N ALA A 164 3.31 -2.33 -8.30
CA ALA A 164 2.13 -1.97 -7.52
C ALA A 164 0.93 -1.79 -8.43
N GLY A 165 -0.19 -2.39 -8.06
CA GLY A 165 -1.46 -2.25 -8.79
C GLY A 165 -2.37 -1.23 -8.11
N PHE A 166 -3.03 -0.39 -8.89
CA PHE A 166 -3.98 0.62 -8.42
C PHE A 166 -5.27 0.59 -9.24
N ALA A 167 -6.35 1.17 -8.71
CA ALA A 167 -7.42 1.63 -9.60
C ALA A 167 -6.90 2.81 -10.44
N ILE A 168 -7.30 2.87 -11.72
CA ILE A 168 -6.96 4.01 -12.59
C ILE A 168 -7.60 5.30 -12.02
N PRO A 169 -6.82 6.37 -11.79
CA PRO A 169 -7.37 7.67 -11.46
C PRO A 169 -8.25 8.23 -12.58
N GLU A 170 -9.43 8.73 -12.23
CA GLU A 170 -10.38 9.29 -13.20
C GLU A 170 -10.26 10.81 -13.27
N ASN A 171 -10.44 11.39 -14.47
CA ASN A 171 -10.48 12.83 -14.70
C ASN A 171 -9.22 13.58 -14.24
N THR A 172 -8.05 12.96 -14.38
CA THR A 172 -6.74 13.60 -14.16
C THR A 172 -5.73 13.07 -15.16
N ASP A 173 -4.83 13.95 -15.61
CA ASP A 173 -3.74 13.59 -16.54
C ASP A 173 -2.41 13.37 -15.81
N THR A 174 -2.32 13.83 -14.56
CA THR A 174 -1.09 13.80 -13.75
C THR A 174 -1.37 13.35 -12.33
N ILE A 175 -0.40 12.63 -11.77
CA ILE A 175 -0.51 12.02 -10.45
C ILE A 175 0.80 12.16 -9.69
N ASP A 176 0.73 12.29 -8.38
CA ASP A 176 1.91 12.15 -7.53
C ASP A 176 2.05 10.70 -7.08
N VAL A 177 3.24 10.14 -7.23
CA VAL A 177 3.52 8.72 -6.93
C VAL A 177 4.38 8.63 -5.68
N GLY A 178 3.84 8.03 -4.63
CA GLY A 178 4.55 7.78 -3.37
C GLY A 178 4.86 6.30 -3.19
N VAL A 179 6.00 5.98 -2.57
CA VAL A 179 6.33 4.61 -2.14
C VAL A 179 5.79 4.25 -0.76
N SER A 180 5.36 5.27 -0.02
CA SER A 180 4.59 5.14 1.22
C SER A 180 3.63 6.33 1.34
N ARG A 181 2.60 6.20 2.18
CA ARG A 181 1.60 7.26 2.39
C ARG A 181 2.17 8.57 2.94
N GLU A 182 3.19 8.48 3.80
CA GLU A 182 3.78 9.63 4.50
C GLU A 182 5.13 10.07 3.92
N GLY A 183 5.61 9.37 2.89
CA GLY A 183 6.93 9.56 2.32
C GLY A 183 7.03 10.64 1.24
N LEU A 184 8.24 10.74 0.71
CA LEU A 184 8.55 11.52 -0.48
C LEU A 184 7.77 10.99 -1.70
N ARG A 185 7.53 11.88 -2.66
CA ARG A 185 6.74 11.58 -3.86
C ARG A 185 7.48 12.03 -5.11
N MET A 186 7.21 11.32 -6.20
CA MET A 186 7.46 11.78 -7.56
C MET A 186 6.24 12.60 -7.99
N GLU A 187 6.40 13.91 -8.17
CA GLU A 187 5.27 14.82 -8.42
C GLU A 187 4.94 14.95 -9.91
N GLY A 188 3.66 15.18 -10.21
CA GLY A 188 3.21 15.56 -11.56
C GLY A 188 3.49 14.51 -12.64
N VAL A 189 3.53 13.23 -12.28
CA VAL A 189 3.79 12.14 -13.21
C VAL A 189 2.61 11.98 -14.16
N LYS A 190 2.87 12.00 -15.47
CA LYS A 190 1.83 11.81 -16.48
C LYS A 190 1.31 10.37 -16.48
N LEU A 191 -0.01 10.22 -16.47
CA LEU A 191 -0.68 8.93 -16.68
C LEU A 191 -0.63 8.52 -18.17
N PRO A 192 -0.68 7.21 -18.48
CA PRO A 192 -0.57 6.70 -19.85
C PRO A 192 -1.68 7.19 -20.79
#